data_AF-A0A2N2QI40-F1
#
_entry.id   AF-A0A2N2QI40-F1
#
_cell.length_a   1.000
_cell.length_b   1.000
_cell.length_c   1.000
_cell.angle_alpha   90.00
_cell.angle_beta   90.00
_cell.angle_gamma   90.00
#
_symmetry.space_group_name_H-M   'P 1'
#
loop_
_entity.id
_entity.type
_entity.pdbx_description
1 polymer ?
#
loop_
_entity_poly.entity_id
_entity_poly.type
_entity_poly.pdbx_seq_one_letter_code
_entity_poly.pdbx_strand_id
1 'polypeptide(L)'
;MSQTKLLFAASLLGAVLAWSTAWGEVPGAARPANLAVPSGSAIPLGESTVDHSKLKELQKNFASGPEVTKACLSCHTEAAKQVQHTKHWTWEYTDPKSGQKLGKKNIINNFCTTSISNEKDCMACHAGYGWKDANFDFTAEANVDCLICHDSTATYRKLPGDAGHPVYERREFPHGSGKFVEAVDLQKVAQSVALPSRSNCGSCHFYGAGGDGTKHGDLDSALKKPGKYLDVHMDAKGLNFTCSTCHATAGHKVSGSRYEMAAALTGPAETRGKAAASPAACQSCHGDKPHKESILHAERLNTHSNKLACQTCHIPQYARDSIGTEISWDWSTATRMGTDGKPFLVKDSAGRRAFDSKKGNFVWDSYVVPEYRWFNGHVSYKTKGERIDPGQIVEINRPEGEAGQADSRIWPFKIHRGKQAYDSENNYLVVVHTAGEDDTALWANFDWQKAIGAGMQTAGMRYSGKFGFVSTEMSWPITHMVAPKNDALGCAQCHRENGRLEGITGIYLPGRDHSYLLDNIGWMVVLLSLLGVLIHGGTRAYLHFKHKG
;
A
#
# COMPACT_ATOMS: atom_id res chain seq x y z
N MET A 1 47.15 17.60 -68.63
CA MET A 1 46.80 19.03 -68.69
C MET A 1 45.36 19.14 -68.21
N SER A 2 44.95 19.84 -67.17
CA SER A 2 45.55 20.90 -66.36
C SER A 2 45.06 20.79 -64.91
N GLN A 3 45.87 21.31 -63.98
CA GLN A 3 45.58 21.58 -62.56
C GLN A 3 44.38 22.58 -62.44
N THR A 4 43.74 22.88 -61.28
CA THR A 4 44.33 23.38 -60.02
C THR A 4 43.21 23.67 -58.98
N LYS A 5 43.41 23.30 -57.68
CA LYS A 5 43.17 24.03 -56.38
C LYS A 5 41.79 24.74 -56.12
N LEU A 6 41.23 24.93 -54.91
CA LEU A 6 41.57 24.75 -53.48
C LEU A 6 40.28 25.02 -52.62
N LEU A 7 40.15 24.29 -51.49
CA LEU A 7 39.71 24.68 -50.13
C LEU A 7 38.33 25.29 -49.73
N PHE A 8 37.86 24.72 -48.60
CA PHE A 8 37.27 25.28 -47.36
C PHE A 8 35.75 25.22 -47.07
N ALA A 9 35.44 24.51 -45.95
CA ALA A 9 34.37 24.70 -44.96
C ALA A 9 32.89 24.59 -45.41
N ALA A 10 31.92 24.14 -44.62
CA ALA A 10 31.78 23.42 -43.37
C ALA A 10 30.27 23.14 -43.22
N SER A 11 29.89 22.25 -42.30
CA SER A 11 28.61 22.22 -41.58
C SER A 11 27.29 21.81 -42.28
N LEU A 12 26.76 20.69 -41.76
CA LEU A 12 25.41 20.52 -41.20
C LEU A 12 24.21 20.21 -42.13
N LEU A 13 23.53 19.12 -41.70
CA LEU A 13 22.09 18.88 -41.67
C LEU A 13 21.38 18.39 -42.94
N GLY A 14 20.82 17.17 -42.80
CA GLY A 14 19.40 16.99 -43.10
C GLY A 14 19.06 16.20 -44.36
N ALA A 15 19.49 14.95 -44.47
CA ALA A 15 18.89 14.02 -45.42
C ALA A 15 17.64 13.38 -44.79
N VAL A 16 16.51 14.06 -44.97
CA VAL A 16 15.17 13.47 -44.93
C VAL A 16 15.05 12.59 -46.18
N LEU A 17 15.01 11.27 -46.00
CA LEU A 17 14.57 10.33 -47.03
C LEU A 17 13.59 9.34 -46.39
N ALA A 18 12.32 9.72 -46.45
CA ALA A 18 11.22 8.78 -46.41
C ALA A 18 11.14 8.14 -47.80
N TRP A 19 11.40 6.83 -47.89
CA TRP A 19 10.88 6.00 -48.96
C TRP A 19 10.15 4.79 -48.37
N SER A 20 9.00 4.60 -48.97
CA SER A 20 7.88 3.74 -48.68
C SER A 20 8.13 2.26 -49.03
N THR A 21 7.23 1.43 -48.48
CA THR A 21 6.75 0.13 -48.98
C THR A 21 7.71 -1.06 -48.97
N ALA A 22 7.43 -2.00 -48.06
CA ALA A 22 7.18 -3.41 -48.40
C ALA A 22 6.85 -4.20 -47.11
N TRP A 23 5.58 -4.29 -46.73
CA TRP A 23 5.11 -5.31 -45.79
C TRP A 23 4.76 -6.53 -46.62
N GLY A 24 5.76 -7.38 -46.83
CA GLY A 24 5.56 -8.75 -47.33
C GLY A 24 5.20 -9.66 -46.16
N GLU A 25 4.13 -10.42 -46.35
CA GLU A 25 3.70 -11.50 -45.46
C GLU A 25 4.84 -12.52 -45.25
N VAL A 26 5.16 -12.79 -43.98
CA VAL A 26 6.06 -13.88 -43.60
C VAL A 26 5.22 -15.06 -43.08
N PRO A 27 5.40 -16.28 -43.60
CA PRO A 27 4.63 -17.45 -43.19
C PRO A 27 4.84 -17.80 -41.71
N GLY A 28 3.76 -18.22 -41.05
CA GLY A 28 3.74 -18.56 -39.63
C GLY A 28 4.78 -19.60 -39.25
N ALA A 29 5.69 -19.21 -38.36
CA ALA A 29 6.54 -20.14 -37.64
C ALA A 29 5.69 -20.99 -36.69
N ALA A 30 5.86 -22.32 -36.81
CA ALA A 30 5.17 -23.31 -36.01
C ALA A 30 5.37 -23.06 -34.50
N ARG A 31 4.24 -23.05 -33.77
CA ARG A 31 4.20 -22.95 -32.31
C ARG A 31 4.97 -24.14 -31.70
N PRO A 32 5.97 -23.92 -30.82
CA PRO A 32 6.47 -25.01 -30.00
C PRO A 32 5.33 -25.50 -29.11
N ALA A 33 5.19 -26.83 -29.02
CA ALA A 33 4.15 -27.50 -28.28
C ALA A 33 4.05 -26.95 -26.85
N ASN A 34 2.85 -26.46 -26.50
CA ASN A 34 2.48 -26.12 -25.14
C ASN A 34 2.72 -27.34 -24.24
N LEU A 35 3.79 -27.32 -23.45
CA LEU A 35 3.79 -28.07 -22.20
C LEU A 35 2.74 -27.42 -21.33
N ALA A 36 1.55 -28.03 -21.33
CA ALA A 36 0.47 -27.72 -20.42
C ALA A 36 1.01 -27.85 -18.99
N VAL A 37 1.37 -26.72 -18.39
CA VAL A 37 1.34 -26.58 -16.94
C VAL A 37 -0.07 -26.95 -16.55
N PRO A 38 -0.30 -27.90 -15.63
CA PRO A 38 -1.64 -28.21 -15.19
C PRO A 38 -2.23 -26.90 -14.66
N SER A 39 -3.14 -26.32 -15.44
CA SER A 39 -4.08 -25.34 -14.99
C SER A 39 -4.80 -26.03 -13.84
N GLY A 40 -4.32 -25.77 -12.62
CA GLY A 40 -5.04 -26.12 -11.42
C GLY A 40 -6.38 -25.46 -11.58
N SER A 41 -7.37 -26.27 -11.99
CA SER A 41 -8.76 -25.87 -12.05
C SER A 41 -9.02 -25.09 -10.77
N ALA A 42 -9.50 -23.86 -10.92
CA ALA A 42 -10.18 -23.20 -9.83
C ALA A 42 -11.15 -24.25 -9.30
N ILE A 43 -10.92 -24.72 -8.06
CA ILE A 43 -11.90 -25.52 -7.35
C ILE A 43 -13.17 -24.67 -7.47
N PRO A 44 -14.27 -25.19 -8.06
CA PRO A 44 -15.53 -24.46 -8.06
C PRO A 44 -15.73 -24.04 -6.61
N LEU A 45 -15.81 -22.73 -6.35
CA LEU A 45 -16.24 -22.22 -5.05
C LEU A 45 -17.50 -22.99 -4.74
N GLY A 46 -17.41 -23.95 -3.82
CA GLY A 46 -18.53 -24.82 -3.52
C GLY A 46 -19.71 -23.93 -3.23
N GLU A 47 -20.84 -24.19 -3.89
CA GLU A 47 -22.12 -23.62 -3.50
C GLU A 47 -22.18 -23.69 -1.97
N SER A 48 -22.36 -22.54 -1.33
CA SER A 48 -22.51 -22.46 0.12
C SER A 48 -23.44 -23.58 0.59
N THR A 49 -23.08 -24.27 1.67
CA THR A 49 -23.93 -25.35 2.21
C THR A 49 -25.28 -24.83 2.73
N VAL A 50 -25.45 -23.50 2.80
CA VAL A 50 -26.68 -22.81 3.20
C VAL A 50 -27.03 -21.77 2.14
N ASP A 51 -28.29 -21.82 1.70
CA ASP A 51 -28.93 -20.77 0.91
C ASP A 51 -29.70 -19.84 1.85
N HIS A 52 -29.11 -18.68 2.14
CA HIS A 52 -29.66 -17.69 3.08
C HIS A 52 -31.01 -17.13 2.62
N SER A 53 -31.30 -17.15 1.32
CA SER A 53 -32.60 -16.73 0.78
C SER A 53 -33.74 -17.69 1.15
N LYS A 54 -33.45 -18.88 1.69
CA LYS A 54 -34.46 -19.84 2.14
C LYS A 54 -34.71 -19.81 3.66
N LEU A 55 -33.94 -19.05 4.42
CA LEU A 55 -34.04 -18.98 5.88
C LEU A 55 -35.19 -18.07 6.31
N LYS A 56 -36.12 -18.58 7.13
CA LYS A 56 -37.30 -17.83 7.59
C LYS A 56 -36.93 -16.61 8.42
N GLU A 57 -35.83 -16.72 9.17
CA GLU A 57 -35.27 -15.66 10.01
C GLU A 57 -34.85 -14.43 9.18
N LEU A 58 -34.56 -14.62 7.89
CA LEU A 58 -34.20 -13.59 6.92
C LEU A 58 -35.37 -13.22 5.98
N GLN A 59 -36.56 -13.81 6.14
CA GLN A 59 -37.78 -13.44 5.41
C GLN A 59 -38.59 -12.37 6.13
N LYS A 60 -37.92 -11.29 6.51
CA LYS A 60 -38.55 -10.15 7.19
C LYS A 60 -37.87 -8.84 6.81
N ASN A 61 -38.61 -7.76 7.00
CA ASN A 61 -38.05 -6.41 6.87
C ASN A 61 -37.21 -6.11 8.11
N PHE A 62 -35.97 -5.65 7.89
CA PHE A 62 -35.07 -5.20 8.94
C PHE A 62 -35.06 -3.67 8.97
N ALA A 63 -35.22 -3.08 10.14
CA ALA A 63 -35.15 -1.63 10.32
C ALA A 63 -33.71 -1.14 10.53
N SER A 64 -32.79 -2.03 10.93
CA SER A 64 -31.41 -1.64 11.22
C SER A 64 -30.40 -2.78 11.01
N GLY A 65 -29.13 -2.41 10.80
CA GLY A 65 -28.01 -3.36 10.76
C GLY A 65 -27.95 -4.30 11.98
N PRO A 66 -28.06 -3.79 13.22
CA PRO A 66 -28.10 -4.65 14.41
C PRO A 66 -29.24 -5.68 14.45
N GLU A 67 -30.40 -5.40 13.84
CA GLU A 67 -31.46 -6.41 13.72
C GLU A 67 -31.09 -7.54 12.77
N VAL A 68 -30.36 -7.23 11.69
CA VAL A 68 -29.80 -8.27 10.80
C VAL A 68 -28.80 -9.11 11.57
N THR A 69 -27.86 -8.49 12.29
CA THR A 69 -26.86 -9.21 13.08
C THR A 69 -27.51 -10.13 14.11
N LYS A 70 -28.56 -9.67 14.83
CA LYS A 70 -29.33 -10.53 15.74
C LYS A 70 -29.93 -11.76 15.04
N ALA A 71 -30.41 -11.62 13.80
CA ALA A 71 -30.89 -12.76 13.02
C ALA A 71 -29.74 -13.68 12.58
N CYS A 72 -28.59 -13.15 12.17
CA CYS A 72 -27.41 -13.96 11.86
C CYS A 72 -26.94 -14.80 13.06
N LEU A 73 -26.97 -14.22 14.27
CA LEU A 73 -26.51 -14.86 15.49
C LEU A 73 -27.38 -16.03 15.96
N SER A 74 -28.59 -16.22 15.44
CA SER A 74 -29.38 -17.43 15.74
C SER A 74 -28.77 -18.71 15.15
N CYS A 75 -27.90 -18.58 14.15
CA CYS A 75 -27.21 -19.70 13.50
C CYS A 75 -25.67 -19.59 13.62
N HIS A 76 -25.11 -18.38 13.63
CA HIS A 76 -23.68 -18.12 13.73
C HIS A 76 -23.24 -17.70 15.14
N THR A 77 -23.54 -18.54 16.13
CA THR A 77 -23.47 -18.21 17.57
C THR A 77 -22.10 -17.76 18.08
N GLU A 78 -21.01 -18.09 17.38
CA GLU A 78 -19.64 -17.72 17.76
C GLU A 78 -19.04 -16.61 16.88
N ALA A 79 -19.70 -16.23 15.78
CA ALA A 79 -19.09 -15.35 14.79
C ALA A 79 -18.84 -13.93 15.34
N ALA A 80 -19.80 -13.36 16.07
CA ALA A 80 -19.60 -12.04 16.69
C ALA A 80 -18.44 -12.05 17.68
N LYS A 81 -18.39 -13.02 18.60
CA LYS A 81 -17.28 -13.17 19.57
C LYS A 81 -15.94 -13.27 18.87
N GLN A 82 -15.85 -14.08 17.82
CA GLN A 82 -14.64 -14.20 17.02
C GLN A 82 -14.21 -12.86 16.43
N VAL A 83 -15.13 -12.10 15.80
CA VAL A 83 -14.84 -10.77 15.26
C VAL A 83 -14.43 -9.79 16.37
N GLN A 84 -15.09 -9.84 17.52
CA GLN A 84 -14.82 -8.96 18.66
C GLN A 84 -13.40 -9.10 19.23
N HIS A 85 -12.77 -10.26 19.05
CA HIS A 85 -11.36 -10.49 19.42
C HIS A 85 -10.34 -10.05 18.36
N THR A 86 -10.77 -9.40 17.27
CA THR A 86 -9.88 -8.98 16.17
C THR A 86 -9.60 -7.48 16.18
N LYS A 87 -8.53 -7.09 15.47
CA LYS A 87 -8.18 -5.69 15.21
C LYS A 87 -9.25 -4.95 14.38
N HIS A 88 -10.07 -5.66 13.61
CA HIS A 88 -11.16 -5.04 12.83
C HIS A 88 -12.29 -4.53 13.72
N TRP A 89 -12.49 -5.15 14.89
CA TRP A 89 -13.44 -4.71 15.90
C TRP A 89 -12.83 -3.73 16.89
N THR A 90 -11.73 -4.10 17.55
CA THR A 90 -11.18 -3.27 18.63
C THR A 90 -10.51 -2.01 18.12
N TRP A 91 -9.99 -2.05 16.88
CA TRP A 91 -9.04 -1.07 16.36
C TRP A 91 -7.80 -0.88 17.25
N GLU A 92 -7.44 -1.91 18.01
CA GLU A 92 -6.32 -1.93 18.92
C GLU A 92 -5.29 -2.99 18.54
N TYR A 93 -4.04 -2.69 18.87
CA TYR A 93 -2.92 -3.62 18.78
C TYR A 93 -1.98 -3.33 19.94
N THR A 94 -1.55 -4.35 20.68
CA THR A 94 -0.48 -4.17 21.67
C THR A 94 0.81 -4.60 21.01
N ASP A 95 1.76 -3.69 20.91
CA ASP A 95 3.09 -4.02 20.42
C ASP A 95 3.75 -5.01 21.40
N PRO A 96 4.12 -6.22 20.95
CA PRO A 96 4.77 -7.20 21.81
C PRO A 96 6.19 -6.78 22.24
N LYS A 97 6.87 -5.88 21.51
CA LYS A 97 8.23 -5.43 21.86
C LYS A 97 8.22 -4.37 22.96
N SER A 98 7.41 -3.32 22.80
CA SER A 98 7.37 -2.19 23.74
C SER A 98 6.24 -2.25 24.76
N GLY A 99 5.22 -3.09 24.54
CA GLY A 99 3.97 -3.06 25.31
C GLY A 99 3.04 -1.88 24.96
N GLN A 100 3.44 -1.01 24.03
CA GLN A 100 2.68 0.17 23.64
C GLN A 100 1.33 -0.21 23.01
N LYS A 101 0.28 0.53 23.37
CA LYS A 101 -1.05 0.41 22.76
C LYS A 101 -1.10 1.21 21.46
N LEU A 102 -1.07 0.49 20.36
CA LEU A 102 -1.26 0.98 19.01
C LEU A 102 -2.68 0.66 18.51
N GLY A 103 -2.89 0.76 17.20
CA GLY A 103 -4.21 0.59 16.59
C GLY A 103 -4.82 1.91 16.16
N LYS A 104 -5.79 1.88 15.23
CA LYS A 104 -6.43 3.08 14.69
C LYS A 104 -7.11 3.93 15.79
N LYS A 105 -7.51 3.30 16.91
CA LYS A 105 -8.06 3.95 18.10
C LYS A 105 -7.04 4.78 18.89
N ASN A 106 -5.75 4.45 18.80
CA ASN A 106 -4.71 4.98 19.69
C ASN A 106 -3.64 5.84 18.98
N ILE A 107 -3.45 5.65 17.67
CA ILE A 107 -2.41 6.35 16.92
C ILE A 107 -2.91 7.65 16.29
N ILE A 108 -1.95 8.54 15.99
CA ILE A 108 -2.13 9.69 15.11
C ILE A 108 -1.47 9.34 13.76
N ASN A 109 -2.07 9.77 12.64
CA ASN A 109 -1.49 9.71 11.30
C ASN A 109 -1.38 11.13 10.72
N ASN A 110 -0.74 11.29 9.56
CA ASN A 110 -0.65 12.58 8.85
C ASN A 110 -1.68 12.73 7.71
N PHE A 111 -2.79 12.00 7.79
CA PHE A 111 -3.96 12.19 6.93
C PHE A 111 -5.04 12.93 7.73
N CYS A 112 -6.13 12.26 8.11
CA CYS A 112 -7.18 12.80 8.97
C CYS A 112 -6.79 12.91 10.46
N THR A 113 -5.52 12.77 10.81
CA THR A 113 -4.99 12.78 12.19
C THR A 113 -5.41 11.58 13.03
N THR A 114 -6.57 11.56 13.65
CA THR A 114 -7.01 10.51 14.58
C THR A 114 -8.53 10.30 14.53
N SER A 115 -9.00 9.14 14.99
CA SER A 115 -10.44 8.90 15.15
C SER A 115 -11.01 9.49 16.43
N ILE A 116 -10.17 9.83 17.42
CA ILE A 116 -10.61 10.44 18.68
C ILE A 116 -11.33 11.75 18.37
N SER A 117 -12.50 11.99 18.96
CA SER A 117 -13.45 13.09 18.68
C SER A 117 -14.14 13.05 17.31
N ASN A 118 -13.67 12.20 16.40
CA ASN A 118 -14.14 12.11 15.01
C ASN A 118 -14.76 10.74 14.69
N GLU A 119 -15.24 10.02 15.71
CA GLU A 119 -15.63 8.62 15.59
C GLU A 119 -16.75 8.44 14.55
N LYS A 120 -17.82 9.24 14.62
CA LYS A 120 -18.97 9.16 13.71
C LYS A 120 -18.58 9.12 12.23
N ASP A 121 -17.65 9.97 11.82
CA ASP A 121 -17.12 10.01 10.45
C ASP A 121 -16.20 8.83 10.15
N CYS A 122 -15.32 8.48 11.08
CA CYS A 122 -14.33 7.42 10.89
C CYS A 122 -14.94 6.02 10.80
N MET A 123 -16.08 5.78 11.47
CA MET A 123 -16.70 4.45 11.61
C MET A 123 -17.44 3.99 10.37
N ALA A 124 -17.52 4.80 9.31
CA ALA A 124 -17.85 4.30 7.98
C ALA A 124 -16.98 3.10 7.56
N CYS A 125 -15.73 3.03 8.07
CA CYS A 125 -14.80 1.93 7.84
C CYS A 125 -14.66 0.94 9.02
N HIS A 126 -15.46 1.04 10.07
CA HIS A 126 -15.41 0.10 11.20
C HIS A 126 -16.33 -1.11 10.94
N ALA A 127 -15.94 -2.29 11.42
CA ALA A 127 -16.71 -3.53 11.27
C ALA A 127 -17.85 -3.64 12.31
N GLY A 128 -18.50 -2.52 12.61
CA GLY A 128 -19.57 -2.42 13.58
C GLY A 128 -20.51 -1.24 13.38
N TYR A 129 -21.52 -1.19 14.22
CA TYR A 129 -22.63 -0.24 14.22
C TYR A 129 -22.65 0.58 15.50
N GLY A 130 -22.78 1.89 15.38
CA GLY A 130 -23.09 2.78 16.52
C GLY A 130 -21.89 3.27 17.32
N TRP A 131 -20.65 3.01 16.88
CA TRP A 131 -19.47 3.59 17.53
C TRP A 131 -19.35 5.08 17.18
N LYS A 132 -19.93 5.92 18.03
CA LYS A 132 -20.03 7.38 17.83
C LYS A 132 -19.17 8.20 18.78
N ASP A 133 -18.74 7.61 19.89
CA ASP A 133 -17.95 8.25 20.94
C ASP A 133 -17.26 7.20 21.84
N ALA A 134 -16.64 7.63 22.94
CA ALA A 134 -15.91 6.77 23.87
C ALA A 134 -16.77 5.74 24.64
N ASN A 135 -18.10 5.91 24.67
CA ASN A 135 -19.03 5.04 25.41
C ASN A 135 -19.52 3.84 24.59
N PHE A 136 -18.90 3.56 23.44
CA PHE A 136 -19.27 2.42 22.62
C PHE A 136 -19.07 1.09 23.37
N ASP A 137 -20.12 0.27 23.41
CA ASP A 137 -20.07 -1.05 24.03
C ASP A 137 -19.45 -2.07 23.07
N PHE A 138 -18.16 -2.35 23.27
CA PHE A 138 -17.40 -3.36 22.52
C PHE A 138 -17.83 -4.81 22.84
N THR A 139 -18.70 -5.04 23.81
CA THR A 139 -19.22 -6.38 24.16
C THR A 139 -20.54 -6.70 23.47
N ALA A 140 -21.27 -5.69 22.96
CA ALA A 140 -22.54 -5.87 22.28
C ALA A 140 -22.38 -6.62 20.94
N GLU A 141 -22.64 -7.94 20.96
CA GLU A 141 -22.53 -8.80 19.76
C GLU A 141 -23.42 -8.33 18.60
N ALA A 142 -24.62 -7.81 18.91
CA ALA A 142 -25.54 -7.26 17.92
C ALA A 142 -24.97 -6.06 17.14
N ASN A 143 -23.94 -5.40 17.65
CA ASN A 143 -23.31 -4.26 16.98
C ASN A 143 -22.22 -4.68 16.00
N VAL A 144 -21.90 -5.97 15.85
CA VAL A 144 -20.99 -6.46 14.81
C VAL A 144 -21.64 -6.31 13.43
N ASP A 145 -20.92 -5.72 12.48
CA ASP A 145 -21.38 -5.58 11.10
C ASP A 145 -20.94 -6.82 10.30
N CYS A 146 -21.85 -7.80 10.16
CA CYS A 146 -21.60 -8.99 9.35
C CYS A 146 -21.62 -8.67 7.83
N LEU A 147 -22.34 -7.64 7.41
CA LEU A 147 -22.69 -7.40 6.01
C LEU A 147 -21.55 -6.70 5.25
N ILE A 148 -20.78 -5.83 5.90
CA ILE A 148 -19.67 -5.10 5.25
C ILE A 148 -18.66 -6.04 4.58
N CYS A 149 -18.43 -7.22 5.18
CA CYS A 149 -17.52 -8.23 4.65
C CYS A 149 -18.21 -9.24 3.73
N HIS A 150 -19.50 -9.52 3.93
CA HIS A 150 -20.19 -10.66 3.32
C HIS A 150 -21.25 -10.29 2.26
N ASP A 151 -21.58 -9.01 2.05
CA ASP A 151 -22.50 -8.59 0.98
C ASP A 151 -22.00 -9.03 -0.41
N SER A 152 -22.83 -9.74 -1.17
CA SER A 152 -22.55 -10.07 -2.57
C SER A 152 -23.35 -9.23 -3.58
N THR A 153 -24.25 -8.38 -3.11
CA THR A 153 -25.10 -7.54 -3.96
C THR A 153 -24.39 -6.30 -4.49
N ALA A 154 -23.29 -5.89 -3.82
CA ALA A 154 -22.58 -4.63 -4.04
C ALA A 154 -23.43 -3.38 -3.78
N THR A 155 -24.51 -3.51 -3.00
CA THR A 155 -25.40 -2.40 -2.63
C THR A 155 -25.24 -1.96 -1.18
N TYR A 156 -24.58 -2.77 -0.34
CA TYR A 156 -24.34 -2.42 1.06
C TYR A 156 -23.31 -1.29 1.17
N ARG A 157 -23.69 -0.18 1.81
CA ARG A 157 -22.83 0.99 1.94
C ARG A 157 -23.03 1.72 3.26
N LYS A 158 -21.92 2.09 3.88
CA LYS A 158 -21.83 2.99 5.05
C LYS A 158 -21.26 4.32 4.57
N LEU A 159 -21.77 5.45 5.06
CA LEU A 159 -21.18 6.77 4.78
C LEU A 159 -20.60 7.37 6.06
N PRO A 160 -19.65 8.31 5.94
CA PRO A 160 -19.19 9.11 7.07
C PRO A 160 -20.37 9.87 7.72
N GLY A 161 -20.37 9.94 9.04
CA GLY A 161 -21.34 10.70 9.85
C GLY A 161 -22.33 9.81 10.61
N ASP A 162 -22.55 8.56 10.19
CA ASP A 162 -23.57 7.69 10.78
C ASP A 162 -23.03 6.64 11.76
N ALA A 163 -21.82 6.83 12.29
CA ALA A 163 -21.24 5.92 13.28
C ALA A 163 -21.19 4.45 12.82
N GLY A 164 -21.02 4.24 11.52
CA GLY A 164 -20.94 2.90 10.93
C GLY A 164 -22.29 2.26 10.60
N HIS A 165 -23.42 2.96 10.70
CA HIS A 165 -24.67 2.44 10.13
C HIS A 165 -24.66 2.48 8.59
N PRO A 166 -25.33 1.54 7.93
CA PRO A 166 -25.55 1.61 6.49
C PRO A 166 -26.56 2.72 6.17
N VAL A 167 -26.66 3.05 4.89
CA VAL A 167 -27.65 4.03 4.42
C VAL A 167 -29.06 3.44 4.56
N TYR A 168 -29.85 3.93 5.51
CA TYR A 168 -31.24 3.47 5.72
C TYR A 168 -32.26 4.20 4.85
N GLU A 169 -31.94 5.42 4.43
CA GLU A 169 -32.82 6.26 3.62
C GLU A 169 -32.04 6.89 2.48
N ARG A 170 -32.71 7.07 1.34
CA ARG A 170 -32.12 7.75 0.18
C ARG A 170 -31.66 9.14 0.60
N ARG A 171 -30.39 9.46 0.36
CA ARG A 171 -29.83 10.79 0.68
C ARG A 171 -28.80 11.24 -0.33
N GLU A 172 -28.66 12.55 -0.44
CA GLU A 172 -27.63 13.16 -1.28
C GLU A 172 -26.26 13.03 -0.61
N PHE A 173 -25.26 12.53 -1.34
CA PHE A 173 -23.88 12.43 -0.84
C PHE A 173 -22.83 12.57 -1.96
N PRO A 174 -21.87 13.50 -1.82
CA PRO A 174 -21.78 14.54 -0.78
C PRO A 174 -22.97 15.51 -0.82
N HIS A 175 -23.28 16.17 0.29
CA HIS A 175 -24.34 17.17 0.35
C HIS A 175 -24.12 18.28 -0.72
N GLY A 176 -25.17 18.63 -1.47
CA GLY A 176 -25.12 19.62 -2.54
C GLY A 176 -24.43 19.15 -3.84
N SER A 177 -24.17 17.86 -4.01
CA SER A 177 -23.50 17.31 -5.20
C SER A 177 -24.43 16.91 -6.35
N GLY A 178 -25.74 16.87 -6.12
CA GLY A 178 -26.76 16.30 -7.00
C GLY A 178 -26.74 14.76 -7.05
N LYS A 179 -25.83 14.09 -6.35
CA LYS A 179 -25.68 12.62 -6.38
C LYS A 179 -26.34 11.99 -5.16
N PHE A 180 -27.14 10.96 -5.39
CA PHE A 180 -27.87 10.25 -4.34
C PHE A 180 -27.29 8.87 -4.08
N VAL A 181 -27.34 8.46 -2.82
CA VAL A 181 -27.11 7.09 -2.37
C VAL A 181 -28.45 6.54 -1.91
N GLU A 182 -28.88 5.43 -2.50
CA GLU A 182 -30.14 4.78 -2.15
C GLU A 182 -30.05 4.08 -0.79
N ALA A 183 -31.22 3.85 -0.18
CA ALA A 183 -31.35 2.99 0.98
C ALA A 183 -30.88 1.57 0.67
N VAL A 184 -30.21 0.94 1.63
CA VAL A 184 -29.81 -0.46 1.54
C VAL A 184 -31.02 -1.34 1.80
N ASP A 185 -31.31 -2.24 0.87
CA ASP A 185 -32.26 -3.33 1.09
C ASP A 185 -31.62 -4.40 1.99
N LEU A 186 -31.74 -4.20 3.31
CA LEU A 186 -31.12 -5.06 4.31
C LEU A 186 -31.58 -6.52 4.22
N GLN A 187 -32.83 -6.76 3.84
CA GLN A 187 -33.35 -8.12 3.66
C GLN A 187 -32.62 -8.79 2.50
N LYS A 188 -32.58 -8.14 1.33
CA LYS A 188 -31.90 -8.68 0.15
C LYS A 188 -30.41 -8.89 0.37
N VAL A 189 -29.74 -7.95 1.03
CA VAL A 189 -28.31 -8.09 1.37
C VAL A 189 -28.08 -9.27 2.30
N ALA A 190 -28.88 -9.41 3.37
CA ALA A 190 -28.77 -10.52 4.31
C ALA A 190 -29.00 -11.88 3.66
N GLN A 191 -29.95 -11.97 2.71
CA GLN A 191 -30.24 -13.18 1.95
C GLN A 191 -29.15 -13.53 0.92
N SER A 192 -28.31 -12.57 0.54
CA SER A 192 -27.29 -12.71 -0.49
C SER A 192 -25.87 -12.81 0.09
N VAL A 193 -25.71 -13.07 1.38
CA VAL A 193 -24.37 -13.15 1.98
C VAL A 193 -23.54 -14.28 1.38
N ALA A 194 -22.25 -14.01 1.15
CA ALA A 194 -21.31 -14.94 0.55
C ALA A 194 -19.89 -14.78 1.13
N LEU A 195 -18.94 -15.57 0.62
CA LEU A 195 -17.53 -15.36 0.95
C LEU A 195 -17.05 -13.97 0.46
N PRO A 196 -16.21 -13.25 1.23
CA PRO A 196 -15.78 -11.91 0.86
C PRO A 196 -15.04 -11.85 -0.48
N SER A 197 -15.44 -10.89 -1.31
CA SER A 197 -14.73 -10.50 -2.52
C SER A 197 -13.74 -9.35 -2.25
N ARG A 198 -12.91 -9.00 -3.25
CA ARG A 198 -12.05 -7.81 -3.18
C ARG A 198 -12.84 -6.51 -2.97
N SER A 199 -14.07 -6.44 -3.48
CA SER A 199 -14.94 -5.27 -3.29
C SER A 199 -15.36 -5.08 -1.83
N ASN A 200 -15.57 -6.16 -1.07
CA ASN A 200 -15.93 -6.10 0.33
C ASN A 200 -14.80 -5.51 1.18
N CYS A 201 -13.59 -6.07 1.06
CA CYS A 201 -12.40 -5.54 1.72
C CYS A 201 -12.12 -4.09 1.25
N GLY A 202 -12.28 -3.87 -0.04
CA GLY A 202 -12.07 -2.58 -0.71
C GLY A 202 -12.98 -1.45 -0.24
N SER A 203 -14.18 -1.75 0.28
CA SER A 203 -15.11 -0.73 0.83
C SER A 203 -14.44 0.17 1.87
N CYS A 204 -13.47 -0.38 2.62
CA CYS A 204 -12.67 0.33 3.60
C CYS A 204 -11.22 0.53 3.14
N HIS A 205 -10.61 -0.49 2.53
CA HIS A 205 -9.17 -0.50 2.27
C HIS A 205 -8.75 0.33 1.04
N PHE A 206 -9.65 0.51 0.06
CA PHE A 206 -9.38 1.33 -1.14
C PHE A 206 -9.63 2.83 -0.90
N TYR A 207 -10.49 3.17 0.06
CA TYR A 207 -10.99 4.55 0.26
C TYR A 207 -10.49 5.23 1.55
N GLY A 208 -9.37 4.75 2.09
CA GLY A 208 -8.77 5.31 3.31
C GLY A 208 -8.43 6.81 3.17
N ALA A 209 -8.52 7.57 4.26
CA ALA A 209 -8.33 9.04 4.28
C ALA A 209 -9.37 9.84 3.45
N GLY A 210 -10.48 9.20 3.06
CA GLY A 210 -11.64 9.88 2.45
C GLY A 210 -11.59 9.98 0.93
N GLY A 211 -10.72 9.20 0.27
CA GLY A 211 -10.61 9.14 -1.18
C GLY A 211 -10.05 7.81 -1.67
N ASP A 212 -10.34 7.47 -2.93
CA ASP A 212 -9.85 6.27 -3.60
C ASP A 212 -8.34 6.34 -3.84
N GLY A 213 -7.60 5.30 -3.48
CA GLY A 213 -6.14 5.22 -3.63
C GLY A 213 -5.34 6.22 -2.79
N THR A 214 -5.99 7.08 -2.00
CA THR A 214 -5.36 8.18 -1.24
C THR A 214 -4.29 7.66 -0.29
N LYS A 215 -4.58 6.60 0.47
CA LYS A 215 -3.79 6.24 1.65
C LYS A 215 -2.63 5.28 1.38
N HIS A 216 -2.91 4.03 1.03
CA HIS A 216 -1.86 3.01 0.84
C HIS A 216 -1.14 3.18 -0.51
N GLY A 217 -1.86 3.60 -1.55
CA GLY A 217 -1.34 3.79 -2.90
C GLY A 217 -1.17 2.51 -3.72
N ASP A 218 -1.01 1.34 -3.09
CA ASP A 218 -1.06 0.02 -3.72
C ASP A 218 -2.41 -0.68 -3.56
N LEU A 219 -3.40 -0.01 -2.96
CA LEU A 219 -4.76 -0.48 -2.76
C LEU A 219 -5.77 0.59 -3.16
N ASP A 220 -6.46 0.38 -4.27
CA ASP A 220 -7.48 1.26 -4.83
C ASP A 220 -8.58 0.47 -5.58
N SER A 221 -9.62 1.17 -6.04
CA SER A 221 -10.80 0.53 -6.63
C SER A 221 -10.56 -0.22 -7.95
N ALA A 222 -9.46 0.02 -8.67
CA ALA A 222 -9.09 -0.75 -9.87
C ALA A 222 -8.82 -2.23 -9.53
N LEU A 223 -8.45 -2.54 -8.27
CA LEU A 223 -8.24 -3.90 -7.79
C LEU A 223 -9.52 -4.71 -7.58
N LYS A 224 -10.71 -4.14 -7.82
CA LYS A 224 -11.96 -4.94 -7.84
C LYS A 224 -11.92 -5.99 -8.96
N LYS A 225 -11.48 -5.59 -10.16
CA LYS A 225 -11.36 -6.45 -11.35
C LYS A 225 -10.12 -6.06 -12.16
N PRO A 226 -8.91 -6.24 -11.61
CA PRO A 226 -7.69 -5.75 -12.22
C PRO A 226 -7.29 -6.61 -13.42
N GLY A 227 -6.56 -6.03 -14.36
CA GLY A 227 -5.81 -6.82 -15.34
C GLY A 227 -4.46 -7.27 -14.79
N LYS A 228 -3.83 -8.24 -15.46
CA LYS A 228 -2.51 -8.78 -15.11
C LYS A 228 -1.40 -7.73 -14.89
N TYR A 229 -1.44 -6.63 -15.66
CA TYR A 229 -0.48 -5.54 -15.49
C TYR A 229 -0.56 -4.96 -14.07
N LEU A 230 -1.77 -4.71 -13.56
CA LEU A 230 -1.96 -4.06 -12.27
C LEU A 230 -1.57 -4.98 -11.11
N ASP A 231 -2.03 -6.23 -11.09
CA ASP A 231 -1.60 -7.21 -10.09
C ASP A 231 -1.72 -8.65 -10.64
N VAL A 232 -0.61 -9.39 -10.67
CA VAL A 232 -0.58 -10.75 -11.23
C VAL A 232 -1.35 -11.79 -10.41
N HIS A 233 -1.51 -11.57 -9.11
CA HIS A 233 -2.24 -12.49 -8.22
C HIS A 233 -3.74 -12.23 -8.29
N MET A 234 -4.14 -10.96 -8.35
CA MET A 234 -5.54 -10.55 -8.40
C MET A 234 -6.11 -10.43 -9.82
N ASP A 235 -5.31 -10.61 -10.87
CA ASP A 235 -5.72 -10.59 -12.28
C ASP A 235 -7.05 -11.32 -12.49
N ALA A 236 -8.08 -10.58 -12.89
CA ALA A 236 -9.45 -11.08 -13.02
C ALA A 236 -9.59 -12.19 -14.07
N LYS A 237 -8.65 -12.25 -15.04
CA LYS A 237 -8.59 -13.29 -16.08
C LYS A 237 -7.56 -14.39 -15.78
N GLY A 238 -6.83 -14.26 -14.67
CA GLY A 238 -5.74 -15.15 -14.27
C GLY A 238 -6.08 -15.89 -12.97
N LEU A 239 -5.19 -15.79 -11.98
CA LEU A 239 -5.36 -16.42 -10.67
C LEU A 239 -6.59 -15.90 -9.92
N ASN A 240 -6.97 -14.64 -10.17
CA ASN A 240 -8.16 -13.97 -9.63
C ASN A 240 -8.30 -14.10 -8.10
N PHE A 241 -7.20 -14.00 -7.36
CA PHE A 241 -7.20 -14.15 -5.90
C PHE A 241 -8.09 -13.10 -5.23
N THR A 242 -8.89 -13.54 -4.25
CA THR A 242 -9.50 -12.63 -3.26
C THR A 242 -8.46 -12.23 -2.22
N CYS A 243 -8.72 -11.18 -1.45
CA CYS A 243 -7.85 -10.77 -0.35
C CYS A 243 -7.62 -11.92 0.65
N SER A 244 -8.69 -12.68 0.96
CA SER A 244 -8.67 -13.83 1.87
C SER A 244 -7.86 -15.03 1.37
N THR A 245 -7.44 -15.03 0.09
CA THR A 245 -6.56 -16.08 -0.45
C THR A 245 -5.16 -15.97 0.15
N CYS A 246 -4.59 -14.77 0.23
CA CYS A 246 -3.29 -14.51 0.87
C CYS A 246 -3.45 -14.16 2.36
N HIS A 247 -4.43 -13.34 2.69
CA HIS A 247 -4.81 -13.03 4.08
C HIS A 247 -5.69 -14.15 4.65
N ALA A 248 -5.10 -15.35 4.69
CA ALA A 248 -5.76 -16.55 5.20
C ALA A 248 -6.39 -16.24 6.57
N THR A 249 -7.67 -16.58 6.70
CA THR A 249 -8.52 -16.19 7.82
C THR A 249 -9.05 -17.44 8.50
N ALA A 250 -8.88 -17.52 9.82
CA ALA A 250 -9.43 -18.60 10.64
C ALA A 250 -10.04 -17.99 11.91
N GLY A 251 -11.27 -18.40 12.26
CA GLY A 251 -12.01 -17.81 13.38
C GLY A 251 -12.11 -16.28 13.27
N HIS A 252 -12.43 -15.78 12.07
CA HIS A 252 -12.44 -14.35 11.70
C HIS A 252 -11.12 -13.57 11.90
N LYS A 253 -10.05 -14.22 12.38
CA LYS A 253 -8.73 -13.61 12.50
C LYS A 253 -8.06 -13.56 11.14
N VAL A 254 -8.14 -12.40 10.49
CA VAL A 254 -7.45 -12.11 9.24
C VAL A 254 -5.94 -11.99 9.50
N SER A 255 -5.14 -12.76 8.76
CA SER A 255 -3.68 -12.74 8.89
C SER A 255 -3.05 -11.49 8.25
N GLY A 256 -1.81 -11.20 8.64
CA GLY A 256 -1.09 -9.99 8.23
C GLY A 256 -1.29 -8.82 9.20
N SER A 257 -0.34 -7.89 9.20
CA SER A 257 -0.36 -6.72 10.05
C SER A 257 0.59 -5.67 9.46
N ARG A 258 0.25 -4.39 9.57
CA ARG A 258 1.14 -3.28 9.22
C ARG A 258 2.04 -2.81 10.37
N TYR A 259 1.83 -3.38 11.56
CA TYR A 259 2.64 -3.10 12.74
C TYR A 259 3.78 -4.12 12.90
N GLU A 260 3.56 -5.33 12.40
CA GLU A 260 4.49 -6.46 12.51
C GLU A 260 4.33 -7.33 11.26
N MET A 261 5.38 -7.49 10.48
CA MET A 261 5.38 -8.14 9.18
C MET A 261 6.48 -9.20 9.10
N ALA A 262 6.24 -10.25 8.33
CA ALA A 262 7.29 -11.19 7.96
C ALA A 262 8.21 -10.56 6.90
N ALA A 263 9.20 -9.77 7.33
CA ALA A 263 10.06 -9.00 6.43
C ALA A 263 11.15 -9.83 5.72
N ALA A 264 11.56 -10.95 6.33
CA ALA A 264 12.74 -11.71 5.90
C ALA A 264 12.53 -13.23 6.04
N LEU A 265 11.33 -13.74 5.73
CA LEU A 265 11.06 -15.17 5.78
C LEU A 265 11.99 -15.94 4.83
N THR A 266 12.57 -17.03 5.31
CA THR A 266 13.48 -17.91 4.56
C THR A 266 12.95 -19.34 4.53
N GLY A 267 13.37 -20.12 3.54
CA GLY A 267 12.99 -21.52 3.39
C GLY A 267 12.11 -21.82 2.16
N PRO A 268 11.74 -23.10 1.98
CA PRO A 268 10.95 -23.54 0.83
C PRO A 268 9.53 -22.99 0.90
N ALA A 269 8.84 -23.02 -0.25
CA ALA A 269 7.41 -22.76 -0.29
C ALA A 269 6.65 -23.73 0.64
N GLU A 270 5.66 -23.20 1.34
CA GLU A 270 4.85 -23.97 2.27
C GLU A 270 3.91 -24.92 1.53
N THR A 271 3.64 -26.08 2.13
CA THR A 271 2.70 -27.05 1.55
C THR A 271 1.26 -26.57 1.74
N ARG A 272 0.48 -26.52 0.64
CA ARG A 272 -0.95 -26.17 0.68
C ARG A 272 -1.70 -27.03 1.72
N GLY A 273 -2.46 -26.38 2.59
CA GLY A 273 -3.23 -27.04 3.65
C GLY A 273 -2.52 -27.15 5.01
N LYS A 274 -1.21 -26.85 5.08
CA LYS A 274 -0.55 -26.59 6.37
C LYS A 274 -0.78 -25.14 6.78
N ALA A 275 -0.95 -24.91 8.08
CA ALA A 275 -1.02 -23.57 8.62
C ALA A 275 0.37 -22.90 8.47
N ALA A 276 0.51 -22.02 7.48
CA ALA A 276 1.72 -21.21 7.33
C ALA A 276 1.79 -20.17 8.47
N ALA A 277 2.98 -19.98 9.04
CA ALA A 277 3.20 -18.98 10.10
C ALA A 277 2.96 -17.53 9.59
N SER A 278 3.12 -17.28 8.30
CA SER A 278 2.92 -15.97 7.68
C SER A 278 2.32 -16.10 6.26
N PRO A 279 1.04 -16.49 6.14
CA PRO A 279 0.41 -16.86 4.86
C PRO A 279 0.46 -15.78 3.77
N ALA A 280 0.53 -14.51 4.16
CA ALA A 280 0.59 -13.37 3.26
C ALA A 280 2.02 -13.05 2.74
N ALA A 281 3.06 -13.74 3.20
CA ALA A 281 4.42 -13.55 2.71
C ALA A 281 4.63 -14.25 1.36
N CYS A 282 5.42 -13.64 0.46
CA CYS A 282 5.71 -14.19 -0.87
C CYS A 282 6.30 -15.62 -0.77
N GLN A 283 7.20 -15.81 0.19
CA GLN A 283 7.92 -17.05 0.41
C GLN A 283 6.99 -18.20 0.81
N SER A 284 5.82 -17.93 1.40
CA SER A 284 4.86 -18.99 1.70
C SER A 284 4.36 -19.72 0.45
N CYS A 285 4.32 -19.07 -0.72
CA CYS A 285 3.96 -19.72 -1.98
C CYS A 285 5.15 -19.96 -2.92
N HIS A 286 6.21 -19.15 -2.82
CA HIS A 286 7.30 -19.14 -3.78
C HIS A 286 8.64 -19.64 -3.22
N GLY A 287 8.78 -19.78 -1.90
CA GLY A 287 10.06 -19.95 -1.22
C GLY A 287 10.95 -18.70 -1.34
N ASP A 288 12.16 -18.79 -0.79
CA ASP A 288 13.16 -17.72 -0.79
C ASP A 288 14.10 -17.71 -2.01
N LYS A 289 14.06 -18.78 -2.83
CA LYS A 289 14.87 -18.95 -4.05
C LYS A 289 14.00 -19.29 -5.29
N PRO A 290 13.11 -18.39 -5.73
CA PRO A 290 12.13 -18.70 -6.78
C PRO A 290 12.67 -18.69 -8.21
N HIS A 291 13.83 -18.08 -8.46
CA HIS A 291 14.37 -17.91 -9.82
C HIS A 291 15.03 -19.19 -10.32
N LYS A 292 14.75 -19.59 -11.58
CA LYS A 292 15.16 -20.89 -12.17
C LYS A 292 15.67 -20.83 -13.62
N GLU A 293 15.77 -19.65 -14.22
CA GLU A 293 15.91 -19.51 -15.69
C GLU A 293 17.25 -19.99 -16.23
N SER A 294 18.38 -19.42 -15.79
CA SER A 294 19.73 -19.94 -16.05
C SER A 294 20.52 -20.02 -14.74
N ILE A 295 21.39 -21.01 -14.57
CA ILE A 295 22.04 -21.30 -13.28
C ILE A 295 22.71 -20.05 -12.68
N LEU A 296 23.58 -19.38 -13.44
CA LEU A 296 24.29 -18.19 -12.97
C LEU A 296 23.38 -16.99 -12.71
N HIS A 297 22.36 -16.78 -13.55
CA HIS A 297 21.43 -15.65 -13.36
C HIS A 297 20.49 -15.89 -12.17
N ALA A 298 19.95 -17.11 -12.06
CA ALA A 298 19.09 -17.54 -10.98
C ALA A 298 19.81 -17.47 -9.64
N GLU A 299 21.05 -17.96 -9.55
CA GLU A 299 21.85 -17.89 -8.32
C GLU A 299 22.12 -16.44 -7.89
N ARG A 300 22.41 -15.55 -8.85
CA ARG A 300 22.55 -14.11 -8.57
C ARG A 300 21.25 -13.53 -8.02
N LEU A 301 20.12 -13.70 -8.70
CA LEU A 301 18.83 -13.16 -8.24
C LEU A 301 18.36 -13.77 -6.91
N ASN A 302 18.56 -15.07 -6.72
CA ASN A 302 18.25 -15.75 -5.46
C ASN A 302 19.15 -15.27 -4.32
N THR A 303 20.41 -14.93 -4.58
CA THR A 303 21.28 -14.31 -3.56
C THR A 303 20.81 -12.91 -3.16
N HIS A 304 20.16 -12.17 -4.06
CA HIS A 304 19.60 -10.87 -3.73
C HIS A 304 18.49 -10.95 -2.68
N SER A 305 17.75 -12.06 -2.57
CA SER A 305 16.70 -12.21 -1.54
C SER A 305 17.25 -12.24 -0.10
N ASN A 306 18.57 -12.36 0.06
CA ASN A 306 19.25 -12.20 1.35
C ASN A 306 19.28 -10.74 1.84
N LYS A 307 19.07 -9.77 0.95
CA LYS A 307 19.15 -8.33 1.25
C LYS A 307 17.96 -7.53 0.73
N LEU A 308 17.31 -7.97 -0.34
CA LEU A 308 16.13 -7.35 -0.93
C LEU A 308 14.87 -8.16 -0.61
N ALA A 309 13.79 -7.47 -0.26
CA ALA A 309 12.46 -8.06 -0.24
C ALA A 309 12.00 -8.38 -1.68
N CYS A 310 11.14 -9.39 -1.85
CA CYS A 310 10.55 -9.72 -3.15
C CYS A 310 9.80 -8.50 -3.72
N GLN A 311 9.08 -7.78 -2.86
CA GLN A 311 8.33 -6.57 -3.15
C GLN A 311 9.19 -5.49 -3.81
N THR A 312 10.45 -5.33 -3.37
CA THR A 312 11.37 -4.31 -3.90
C THR A 312 11.57 -4.46 -5.41
N CYS A 313 11.76 -5.69 -5.89
CA CYS A 313 11.96 -5.95 -7.31
C CYS A 313 10.65 -6.09 -8.08
N HIS A 314 9.62 -6.65 -7.46
CA HIS A 314 8.38 -7.04 -8.15
C HIS A 314 7.24 -6.02 -8.06
N ILE A 315 7.41 -4.94 -7.31
CA ILE A 315 6.48 -3.80 -7.29
C ILE A 315 7.27 -2.53 -7.68
N PRO A 316 7.60 -2.35 -8.97
CA PRO A 316 8.46 -1.25 -9.42
C PRO A 316 7.79 0.12 -9.26
N GLN A 317 6.46 0.15 -9.30
CA GLN A 317 5.61 1.34 -9.16
C GLN A 317 4.27 0.96 -8.52
N TYR A 318 3.72 1.87 -7.71
CA TYR A 318 2.37 1.79 -7.16
C TYR A 318 1.51 2.94 -7.69
N ALA A 319 0.24 3.02 -7.27
CA ALA A 319 -0.73 4.01 -7.76
C ALA A 319 -0.86 4.00 -9.29
N ARG A 320 -0.95 2.78 -9.84
CA ARG A 320 -1.12 2.52 -11.28
C ARG A 320 -2.61 2.59 -11.66
N ASP A 321 -2.95 2.43 -12.93
CA ASP A 321 -4.33 2.50 -13.46
C ASP A 321 -5.05 3.85 -13.22
N SER A 322 -4.31 4.96 -13.24
CA SER A 322 -4.82 6.34 -13.28
C SER A 322 -5.61 6.85 -12.05
N ILE A 323 -5.76 6.06 -10.98
CA ILE A 323 -6.37 6.55 -9.72
C ILE A 323 -5.42 7.53 -9.02
N GLY A 324 -4.12 7.20 -9.01
CA GLY A 324 -3.11 7.96 -8.30
C GLY A 324 -3.21 7.81 -6.79
N THR A 325 -2.38 8.57 -6.08
CA THR A 325 -2.30 8.54 -4.62
C THR A 325 -1.85 9.88 -4.08
N GLU A 326 -2.29 10.21 -2.87
CA GLU A 326 -1.84 11.42 -2.18
C GLU A 326 -0.44 11.17 -1.64
N ILE A 327 0.53 11.99 -2.07
CA ILE A 327 1.92 11.94 -1.59
C ILE A 327 2.19 13.00 -0.52
N SER A 328 1.33 14.04 -0.45
CA SER A 328 1.39 14.99 0.64
C SER A 328 0.07 15.66 1.01
N TRP A 329 -0.07 15.98 2.29
CA TRP A 329 -1.17 16.80 2.84
C TRP A 329 -0.64 17.87 3.81
N ASP A 330 -0.84 19.14 3.46
CA ASP A 330 -0.47 20.31 4.29
C ASP A 330 -1.71 20.98 4.93
N TRP A 331 -1.98 20.62 6.19
CA TRP A 331 -3.05 21.22 6.99
C TRP A 331 -2.79 22.69 7.38
N SER A 332 -1.55 23.18 7.31
CA SER A 332 -1.23 24.57 7.70
C SER A 332 -1.88 25.62 6.80
N THR A 333 -2.38 25.18 5.65
CA THR A 333 -3.08 26.00 4.67
C THR A 333 -4.60 25.85 4.72
N ALA A 334 -5.12 24.98 5.58
CA ALA A 334 -6.56 24.86 5.83
C ALA A 334 -7.11 26.19 6.38
N THR A 335 -8.44 26.30 6.43
CA THR A 335 -9.22 27.47 6.86
C THR A 335 -9.06 28.74 6.01
N ARG A 336 -8.22 28.70 4.97
CA ARG A 336 -8.16 29.76 3.97
C ARG A 336 -9.48 29.84 3.19
N MET A 337 -10.07 31.03 3.18
CA MET A 337 -11.32 31.35 2.47
C MET A 337 -11.08 32.01 1.12
N GLY A 338 -12.08 31.96 0.25
CA GLY A 338 -12.11 32.70 -1.00
C GLY A 338 -12.23 34.20 -0.75
N THR A 339 -12.10 34.99 -1.82
CA THR A 339 -12.27 36.45 -1.77
C THR A 339 -13.68 36.89 -1.37
N ASP A 340 -14.66 35.99 -1.50
CA ASP A 340 -16.05 36.16 -1.07
C ASP A 340 -16.30 35.73 0.38
N GLY A 341 -15.25 35.34 1.11
CA GLY A 341 -15.35 34.86 2.49
C GLY A 341 -15.89 33.44 2.63
N LYS A 342 -16.08 32.70 1.53
CA LYS A 342 -16.62 31.34 1.54
C LYS A 342 -15.53 30.27 1.39
N PRO A 343 -15.75 29.04 1.90
CA PRO A 343 -14.85 27.94 1.66
C PRO A 343 -14.85 27.55 0.17
N PHE A 344 -13.70 27.11 -0.32
CA PHE A 344 -13.50 26.74 -1.72
C PHE A 344 -12.66 25.47 -1.87
N LEU A 345 -12.78 24.86 -3.04
CA LEU A 345 -12.04 23.66 -3.43
C LEU A 345 -11.34 23.91 -4.77
N VAL A 346 -10.08 23.51 -4.86
CA VAL A 346 -9.30 23.55 -6.10
C VAL A 346 -8.97 22.12 -6.51
N LYS A 347 -9.04 21.85 -7.81
CA LYS A 347 -8.64 20.57 -8.38
C LYS A 347 -7.32 20.69 -9.11
N ASP A 348 -6.54 19.62 -9.12
CA ASP A 348 -5.37 19.49 -9.99
C ASP A 348 -5.79 19.23 -11.45
N SER A 349 -4.80 19.09 -12.34
CA SER A 349 -5.03 18.81 -13.77
C SER A 349 -5.68 17.45 -14.03
N ALA A 350 -5.62 16.51 -13.08
CA ALA A 350 -6.28 15.21 -13.15
C ALA A 350 -7.68 15.20 -12.49
N GLY A 351 -8.18 16.36 -12.05
CA GLY A 351 -9.48 16.50 -11.40
C GLY A 351 -9.52 16.03 -9.94
N ARG A 352 -8.36 15.71 -9.34
CA ARG A 352 -8.20 15.34 -7.94
C ARG A 352 -8.15 16.61 -7.09
N ARG A 353 -8.44 16.49 -5.80
CA ARG A 353 -8.45 17.63 -4.88
C ARG A 353 -7.02 18.12 -4.63
N ALA A 354 -6.69 19.33 -5.07
CA ALA A 354 -5.40 19.98 -4.82
C ALA A 354 -5.46 20.91 -3.59
N PHE A 355 -6.63 21.47 -3.30
CA PHE A 355 -6.88 22.27 -2.10
C PHE A 355 -8.34 22.14 -1.68
N ASP A 356 -8.61 22.20 -0.38
CA ASP A 356 -9.95 22.33 0.20
C ASP A 356 -9.84 23.18 1.47
N SER A 357 -10.63 24.25 1.60
CA SER A 357 -10.62 25.10 2.80
C SER A 357 -10.77 24.30 4.10
N LYS A 358 -11.43 23.14 4.08
CA LYS A 358 -11.60 22.28 5.26
C LYS A 358 -10.31 21.56 5.68
N LYS A 359 -9.37 21.38 4.76
CA LYS A 359 -8.30 20.39 4.89
C LYS A 359 -6.91 20.94 4.51
N GLY A 360 -6.82 21.99 3.71
CA GLY A 360 -5.56 22.54 3.22
C GLY A 360 -5.17 21.99 1.85
N ASN A 361 -3.87 22.00 1.56
CA ASN A 361 -3.32 21.59 0.27
C ASN A 361 -3.02 20.09 0.24
N PHE A 362 -3.15 19.52 -0.94
CA PHE A 362 -2.83 18.13 -1.25
C PHE A 362 -1.93 18.07 -2.47
N VAL A 363 -1.00 17.12 -2.47
CA VAL A 363 -0.19 16.77 -3.63
C VAL A 363 -0.46 15.32 -3.98
N TRP A 364 -0.75 15.07 -5.26
CA TRP A 364 -1.07 13.75 -5.78
C TRP A 364 -0.10 13.35 -6.87
N ASP A 365 0.14 12.06 -6.97
CA ASP A 365 1.00 11.50 -8.01
C ASP A 365 0.45 10.15 -8.49
N SER A 366 1.01 9.60 -9.58
CA SER A 366 0.58 8.36 -10.21
C SER A 366 1.78 7.62 -10.77
N TYR A 367 1.72 6.28 -10.81
CA TYR A 367 2.87 5.45 -11.20
C TYR A 367 4.11 5.74 -10.33
N VAL A 368 3.87 5.90 -9.02
CA VAL A 368 4.85 6.39 -8.07
C VAL A 368 5.90 5.32 -7.81
N VAL A 369 7.16 5.73 -7.82
CA VAL A 369 8.30 4.90 -7.45
C VAL A 369 8.35 4.80 -5.92
N PRO A 370 8.41 3.60 -5.32
CA PRO A 370 8.59 3.47 -3.88
C PRO A 370 9.93 4.05 -3.41
N GLU A 371 9.95 4.59 -2.19
CA GLU A 371 11.20 4.83 -1.48
C GLU A 371 11.62 3.54 -0.76
N TYR A 372 12.92 3.27 -0.71
CA TYR A 372 13.42 2.01 -0.16
C TYR A 372 14.06 2.23 1.21
N ARG A 373 13.75 1.38 2.17
CA ARG A 373 14.34 1.41 3.53
C ARG A 373 14.70 0.01 3.99
N TRP A 374 15.70 -0.11 4.86
CA TRP A 374 15.92 -1.33 5.64
C TRP A 374 14.72 -1.58 6.54
N PHE A 375 14.28 -2.83 6.62
CA PHE A 375 13.09 -3.23 7.36
C PHE A 375 13.23 -4.65 7.90
N ASN A 376 13.06 -4.82 9.21
CA ASN A 376 13.11 -6.08 9.94
C ASN A 376 11.73 -6.67 10.27
N GLY A 377 10.65 -6.01 9.82
CA GLY A 377 9.28 -6.45 10.07
C GLY A 377 8.55 -5.63 11.11
N HIS A 378 9.28 -4.89 11.94
CA HIS A 378 8.70 -4.10 13.00
C HIS A 378 8.60 -2.62 12.64
N VAL A 379 7.46 -1.99 12.96
CA VAL A 379 7.24 -0.56 12.74
C VAL A 379 6.90 0.09 14.07
N SER A 380 7.77 0.99 14.54
CA SER A 380 7.48 1.83 15.71
C SER A 380 6.57 3.00 15.33
N TYR A 381 5.73 3.45 16.26
CA TYR A 381 4.76 4.51 16.04
C TYR A 381 4.81 5.53 17.17
N LYS A 382 4.63 6.80 16.80
CA LYS A 382 4.28 7.84 17.76
C LYS A 382 2.84 7.69 18.21
N THR A 383 2.62 7.80 19.51
CA THR A 383 1.27 7.81 20.10
C THR A 383 0.90 9.17 20.66
N LYS A 384 -0.39 9.38 20.95
CA LYS A 384 -0.88 10.60 21.57
C LYS A 384 -0.11 10.92 22.87
N GLY A 385 0.28 12.17 23.04
CA GLY A 385 1.00 12.66 24.22
C GLY A 385 2.52 12.42 24.20
N GLU A 386 3.05 11.73 23.19
CA GLU A 386 4.49 11.61 23.01
C GLU A 386 5.08 12.93 22.51
N ARG A 387 6.21 13.34 23.11
CA ARG A 387 6.89 14.57 22.70
C ARG A 387 7.52 14.43 21.31
N ILE A 388 7.56 15.55 20.60
CA ILE A 388 8.17 15.71 19.29
C ILE A 388 9.24 16.81 19.33
N ASP A 389 10.14 16.79 18.35
CA ASP A 389 11.02 17.92 18.05
C ASP A 389 10.43 18.67 16.84
N PRO A 390 9.89 19.89 17.01
CA PRO A 390 9.30 20.65 15.92
C PRO A 390 10.34 21.22 14.94
N GLY A 391 11.64 21.17 15.27
CA GLY A 391 12.73 21.58 14.38
C GLY A 391 13.10 20.53 13.32
N GLN A 392 12.55 19.31 13.43
CA GLN A 392 12.82 18.20 12.52
C GLN A 392 11.52 17.72 11.84
N ILE A 393 11.66 16.90 10.80
CA ILE A 393 10.52 16.16 10.26
C ILE A 393 10.14 15.09 11.29
N VAL A 394 8.90 15.13 11.77
CA VAL A 394 8.39 14.16 12.74
C VAL A 394 7.98 12.89 11.99
N GLU A 395 8.76 11.82 12.14
CA GLU A 395 8.36 10.48 11.73
C GLU A 395 7.23 9.99 12.63
N ILE A 396 6.01 9.92 12.09
CA ILE A 396 4.85 9.39 12.82
C ILE A 396 5.01 7.90 13.05
N ASN A 397 5.62 7.21 12.09
CA ASN A 397 6.02 5.84 12.23
C ASN A 397 7.34 5.61 11.51
N ARG A 398 8.11 4.64 12.02
CA ARG A 398 9.44 4.33 11.50
C ARG A 398 9.54 2.83 11.26
N PRO A 399 9.72 2.39 10.00
CA PRO A 399 10.15 1.04 9.71
C PRO A 399 11.52 0.81 10.36
N GLU A 400 11.63 -0.21 11.21
CA GLU A 400 12.88 -0.53 11.90
C GLU A 400 13.70 -1.54 11.11
N GLY A 401 15.00 -1.57 11.34
CA GLY A 401 15.92 -2.48 10.68
C GLY A 401 17.12 -1.73 10.11
N GLU A 402 18.25 -2.42 10.00
CA GLU A 402 19.48 -1.84 9.48
C GLU A 402 20.23 -2.85 8.62
N ALA A 403 21.28 -2.37 7.95
CA ALA A 403 22.16 -3.23 7.18
C ALA A 403 22.89 -4.23 8.08
N GLY A 404 22.97 -5.49 7.64
CA GLY A 404 23.71 -6.54 8.34
C GLY A 404 22.90 -7.38 9.33
N GLN A 405 21.74 -6.88 9.79
CA GLN A 405 20.80 -7.68 10.57
C GLN A 405 20.22 -8.84 9.74
N ALA A 406 20.11 -10.03 10.35
CA ALA A 406 19.71 -11.26 9.66
C ALA A 406 18.24 -11.24 9.19
N ASP A 407 17.38 -10.59 9.96
CA ASP A 407 15.94 -10.41 9.74
C ASP A 407 15.60 -9.13 8.96
N SER A 408 16.61 -8.34 8.57
CA SER A 408 16.42 -7.07 7.86
C SER A 408 16.58 -7.25 6.34
N ARG A 409 15.68 -6.64 5.57
CA ARG A 409 15.72 -6.56 4.11
C ARG A 409 15.41 -5.13 3.66
N ILE A 410 15.81 -4.78 2.45
CA ILE A 410 15.41 -3.53 1.81
C ILE A 410 14.01 -3.72 1.24
N TRP A 411 13.06 -2.93 1.72
CA TRP A 411 11.64 -2.96 1.39
C TRP A 411 11.17 -1.67 0.71
N PRO A 412 10.14 -1.74 -0.17
CA PRO A 412 9.53 -0.57 -0.78
C PRO A 412 8.45 0.04 0.12
N PHE A 413 8.47 1.36 0.26
CA PHE A 413 7.50 2.14 1.02
C PHE A 413 6.94 3.29 0.21
N LYS A 414 5.65 3.58 0.42
CA LYS A 414 5.11 4.91 0.21
C LYS A 414 5.47 5.77 1.42
N ILE A 415 6.05 6.95 1.17
CA ILE A 415 6.25 7.96 2.20
C ILE A 415 5.25 9.08 1.96
N HIS A 416 4.27 9.18 2.84
CA HIS A 416 3.34 10.29 2.84
C HIS A 416 3.92 11.42 3.70
N ARG A 417 4.08 12.61 3.14
CA ARG A 417 4.62 13.79 3.82
C ARG A 417 3.53 14.79 4.15
N GLY A 418 3.67 15.59 5.18
CA GLY A 418 2.65 16.60 5.46
C GLY A 418 3.05 17.63 6.48
N LYS A 419 2.11 18.53 6.78
CA LYS A 419 2.17 19.39 7.95
C LYS A 419 0.89 19.26 8.73
N GLN A 420 0.99 19.12 10.04
CA GLN A 420 -0.17 19.00 10.92
C GLN A 420 0.03 19.80 12.21
N ALA A 421 -1.08 20.12 12.86
CA ALA A 421 -1.07 20.92 14.07
C ALA A 421 -0.37 20.18 15.22
N TYR A 422 0.33 20.95 16.05
CA TYR A 422 0.94 20.48 17.30
C TYR A 422 0.83 21.58 18.37
N ASP A 423 0.86 21.20 19.65
CA ASP A 423 0.88 22.14 20.76
C ASP A 423 2.28 22.73 20.89
N SER A 424 2.42 24.04 20.68
CA SER A 424 3.73 24.68 20.57
C SER A 424 4.46 24.88 21.90
N GLU A 425 3.78 24.71 23.03
CA GLU A 425 4.41 24.76 24.35
C GLU A 425 4.72 23.36 24.88
N ASN A 426 3.80 22.41 24.68
CA ASN A 426 3.97 21.05 25.19
C ASN A 426 4.72 20.11 24.23
N ASN A 427 4.88 20.50 22.96
CA ASN A 427 5.57 19.76 21.92
C ASN A 427 5.03 18.34 21.70
N TYR A 428 3.72 18.17 21.53
CA TYR A 428 3.14 16.94 20.98
C TYR A 428 2.11 17.26 19.90
N LEU A 429 1.86 16.29 19.03
CA LEU A 429 0.80 16.39 18.02
C LEU A 429 -0.56 16.49 18.72
N VAL A 430 -1.41 17.41 18.26
CA VAL A 430 -2.74 17.63 18.87
C VAL A 430 -3.79 16.71 18.27
N VAL A 431 -4.82 16.43 19.06
CA VAL A 431 -6.08 15.86 18.62
C VAL A 431 -6.99 17.00 18.19
N VAL A 432 -7.48 16.93 16.95
CA VAL A 432 -8.32 17.97 16.35
C VAL A 432 -9.72 17.41 16.15
N HIS A 433 -10.72 18.10 16.68
CA HIS A 433 -12.12 17.82 16.36
C HIS A 433 -12.44 18.36 14.96
N THR A 434 -12.31 17.49 13.96
CA THR A 434 -12.42 17.88 12.55
C THR A 434 -13.85 17.83 12.03
N ALA A 435 -14.63 16.83 12.45
CA ALA A 435 -15.93 16.51 11.85
C ALA A 435 -17.02 16.41 12.91
N GLY A 436 -18.17 17.01 12.63
CA GLY A 436 -19.31 17.12 13.55
C GLY A 436 -20.28 18.21 13.10
N GLU A 437 -21.45 18.23 13.73
CA GLU A 437 -22.51 19.24 13.51
C GLU A 437 -22.49 20.35 14.57
N ASP A 438 -21.55 20.28 15.53
CA ASP A 438 -21.36 21.27 16.58
C ASP A 438 -20.50 22.47 16.12
N ASP A 439 -20.44 23.50 16.96
CA ASP A 439 -19.72 24.75 16.69
C ASP A 439 -18.20 24.67 16.91
N THR A 440 -17.68 23.49 17.24
CA THR A 440 -16.25 23.23 17.47
C THR A 440 -15.60 22.43 16.34
N ALA A 441 -16.38 21.78 15.47
CA ALA A 441 -15.86 21.00 14.35
C ALA A 441 -15.15 21.88 13.30
N LEU A 442 -13.88 21.58 13.00
CA LEU A 442 -13.04 22.36 12.08
C LEU A 442 -13.65 22.48 10.67
N TRP A 443 -14.23 21.40 10.14
CA TRP A 443 -14.74 21.36 8.75
C TRP A 443 -16.01 22.19 8.53
N ALA A 444 -16.70 22.57 9.60
CA ALA A 444 -17.88 23.44 9.54
C ALA A 444 -17.53 24.88 9.94
N ASN A 445 -16.67 25.06 10.94
CA ASN A 445 -16.46 26.35 11.59
C ASN A 445 -15.12 27.03 11.24
N PHE A 446 -14.15 26.28 10.71
CA PHE A 446 -12.84 26.78 10.28
C PHE A 446 -12.03 27.51 11.38
N ASP A 447 -12.26 27.13 12.64
CA ASP A 447 -11.56 27.65 13.82
C ASP A 447 -10.65 26.58 14.44
N TRP A 448 -9.35 26.74 14.25
CA TRP A 448 -8.35 25.82 14.79
C TRP A 448 -8.32 25.78 16.32
N GLN A 449 -8.48 26.93 16.99
CA GLN A 449 -8.37 27.01 18.45
C GLN A 449 -9.51 26.23 19.10
N LYS A 450 -10.75 26.44 18.63
CA LYS A 450 -11.92 25.69 19.09
C LYS A 450 -11.79 24.19 18.81
N ALA A 451 -11.42 23.83 17.58
CA ALA A 451 -11.32 22.43 17.16
C ALA A 451 -10.24 21.66 17.94
N ILE A 452 -9.08 22.27 18.19
CA ILE A 452 -8.03 21.67 19.01
C ILE A 452 -8.48 21.58 20.46
N GLY A 453 -9.08 22.63 21.02
CA GLY A 453 -9.58 22.63 22.39
C GLY A 453 -10.55 21.48 22.65
N ALA A 454 -11.55 21.31 21.78
CA ALA A 454 -12.53 20.23 21.87
C ALA A 454 -11.88 18.85 21.70
N GLY A 455 -11.05 18.66 20.67
CA GLY A 455 -10.39 17.38 20.41
C GLY A 455 -9.46 16.94 21.54
N MET A 456 -8.68 17.87 22.08
CA MET A 456 -7.78 17.62 23.21
C MET A 456 -8.55 17.30 24.50
N GLN A 457 -9.67 18.00 24.75
CA GLN A 457 -10.56 17.71 25.88
C GLN A 457 -11.12 16.29 25.77
N THR A 458 -11.66 15.90 24.61
CA THR A 458 -12.16 14.53 24.36
C THR A 458 -11.05 13.49 24.51
N ALA A 459 -9.82 13.82 24.12
CA ALA A 459 -8.66 12.94 24.29
C ALA A 459 -8.17 12.83 25.75
N GLY A 460 -8.69 13.65 26.67
CA GLY A 460 -8.21 13.74 28.05
C GLY A 460 -6.80 14.35 28.16
N MET A 461 -6.43 15.19 27.19
CA MET A 461 -5.10 15.80 27.10
C MET A 461 -5.16 17.30 27.40
N ARG A 462 -4.08 17.85 27.97
CA ARG A 462 -3.96 19.29 28.19
C ARG A 462 -3.76 19.99 26.85
N TYR A 463 -4.21 21.24 26.73
CA TYR A 463 -3.89 22.10 25.60
C TYR A 463 -3.39 23.44 26.16
N SER A 464 -2.24 23.91 25.67
CA SER A 464 -1.64 25.18 26.11
C SER A 464 -2.42 26.42 25.65
N GLY A 465 -3.33 26.27 24.68
CA GLY A 465 -3.95 27.40 23.98
C GLY A 465 -3.10 27.92 22.82
N LYS A 466 -1.91 27.36 22.60
CA LYS A 466 -1.04 27.73 21.48
C LYS A 466 -0.72 26.51 20.63
N PHE A 467 -0.80 26.70 19.32
CA PHE A 467 -0.47 25.66 18.35
C PHE A 467 0.40 26.23 17.24
N GLY A 468 1.17 25.34 16.62
CA GLY A 468 1.84 25.59 15.35
C GLY A 468 1.60 24.43 14.40
N PHE A 469 2.30 24.45 13.27
CA PHE A 469 2.32 23.33 12.32
C PHE A 469 3.72 22.77 12.20
N VAL A 470 3.84 21.46 12.25
CA VAL A 470 5.11 20.74 12.13
C VAL A 470 5.10 19.84 10.91
N SER A 471 6.25 19.72 10.24
CA SER A 471 6.44 18.76 9.15
C SER A 471 6.42 17.33 9.69
N THR A 472 5.72 16.44 9.00
CA THR A 472 5.57 15.04 9.36
C THR A 472 5.79 14.13 8.17
N GLU A 473 6.18 12.89 8.44
CA GLU A 473 6.12 11.82 7.45
C GLU A 473 5.56 10.54 8.04
N MET A 474 5.01 9.70 7.17
CA MET A 474 4.46 8.40 7.52
C MET A 474 4.79 7.38 6.43
N SER A 475 5.41 6.28 6.82
CA SER A 475 5.82 5.19 5.96
C SER A 475 4.74 4.11 5.86
N TRP A 476 4.43 3.67 4.64
CA TRP A 476 3.48 2.59 4.36
C TRP A 476 4.14 1.54 3.47
N PRO A 477 4.28 0.28 3.94
CA PRO A 477 4.89 -0.76 3.13
C PRO A 477 4.02 -1.03 1.89
N ILE A 478 4.68 -1.19 0.73
CA ILE A 478 4.02 -1.51 -0.53
C ILE A 478 4.08 -3.03 -0.73
N THR A 479 2.91 -3.67 -0.79
CA THR A 479 2.79 -5.14 -0.75
C THR A 479 1.88 -5.72 -1.84
N HIS A 480 1.12 -4.89 -2.53
CA HIS A 480 0.22 -5.26 -3.62
C HIS A 480 0.66 -4.60 -4.92
N MET A 481 -0.11 -4.82 -5.98
CA MET A 481 0.25 -4.42 -7.34
C MET A 481 1.54 -5.10 -7.80
N VAL A 482 1.67 -6.41 -7.55
CA VAL A 482 2.82 -7.18 -8.05
C VAL A 482 2.77 -7.21 -9.56
N ALA A 483 3.80 -6.67 -10.21
CA ALA A 483 3.87 -6.54 -11.65
C ALA A 483 4.20 -7.88 -12.33
N PRO A 484 3.89 -8.04 -13.63
CA PRO A 484 4.38 -9.15 -14.44
C PRO A 484 5.91 -9.32 -14.32
N LYS A 485 6.40 -10.55 -14.38
CA LYS A 485 7.84 -10.84 -14.20
C LYS A 485 8.76 -10.07 -15.16
N ASN A 486 8.28 -9.75 -16.36
CA ASN A 486 9.04 -9.01 -17.37
C ASN A 486 9.15 -7.51 -17.05
N ASP A 487 8.31 -7.03 -16.14
CA ASP A 487 8.27 -5.63 -15.67
C ASP A 487 8.94 -5.49 -14.29
N ALA A 488 9.48 -6.58 -13.73
CA ALA A 488 10.28 -6.52 -12.50
C ALA A 488 11.56 -5.70 -12.72
N LEU A 489 12.10 -5.12 -11.66
CA LEU A 489 13.30 -4.28 -11.75
C LEU A 489 14.49 -5.05 -12.34
N GLY A 490 15.09 -4.49 -13.38
CA GLY A 490 16.35 -4.94 -13.95
C GLY A 490 17.56 -4.44 -13.15
N CYS A 491 18.71 -5.11 -13.31
CA CYS A 491 19.93 -4.83 -12.54
C CYS A 491 20.34 -3.34 -12.61
N ALA A 492 20.35 -2.77 -13.81
CA ALA A 492 20.79 -1.39 -14.05
C ALA A 492 19.89 -0.33 -13.39
N GLN A 493 18.66 -0.69 -12.97
CA GLN A 493 17.80 0.25 -12.25
C GLN A 493 18.28 0.46 -10.81
N CYS A 494 19.00 -0.50 -10.21
CA CYS A 494 19.50 -0.42 -8.84
C CYS A 494 21.01 -0.15 -8.78
N HIS A 495 21.79 -0.72 -9.70
CA HIS A 495 23.25 -0.75 -9.68
C HIS A 495 23.94 0.44 -10.37
N ARG A 496 23.20 1.53 -10.64
CA ARG A 496 23.75 2.75 -11.24
C ARG A 496 23.74 3.90 -10.25
N GLU A 497 24.56 4.91 -10.51
CA GLU A 497 24.38 6.23 -9.91
C GLU A 497 22.94 6.75 -10.17
N ASN A 498 22.35 7.34 -9.14
CA ASN A 498 20.96 7.80 -9.12
C ASN A 498 19.94 6.68 -9.44
N GLY A 499 20.26 5.45 -9.04
CA GLY A 499 19.39 4.28 -9.14
C GLY A 499 18.37 4.17 -8.00
N ARG A 500 17.51 3.14 -8.05
CA ARG A 500 16.47 2.86 -7.05
C ARG A 500 16.98 2.84 -5.61
N LEU A 501 18.19 2.30 -5.40
CA LEU A 501 18.76 2.11 -4.08
C LEU A 501 19.73 3.22 -3.67
N GLU A 502 19.70 4.39 -4.32
CA GLU A 502 20.63 5.50 -4.06
C GLU A 502 20.76 5.84 -2.56
N GLY A 503 19.63 5.98 -1.86
CA GLY A 503 19.59 6.30 -0.42
C GLY A 503 19.92 5.14 0.54
N ILE A 504 20.20 3.93 0.02
CA ILE A 504 20.51 2.77 0.87
C ILE A 504 22.00 2.74 1.22
N THR A 505 22.29 2.76 2.51
CA THR A 505 23.64 2.65 3.07
C THR A 505 23.90 1.29 3.71
N GLY A 506 25.17 1.03 4.09
CA GLY A 506 25.57 -0.18 4.83
C GLY A 506 25.80 -1.43 3.96
N ILE A 507 25.74 -1.30 2.63
CA ILE A 507 26.10 -2.33 1.66
C ILE A 507 26.92 -1.71 0.53
N TYR A 508 27.77 -2.53 -0.10
CA TYR A 508 28.44 -2.17 -1.35
C TYR A 508 27.59 -2.60 -2.54
N LEU A 509 27.21 -1.65 -3.40
CA LEU A 509 26.48 -1.87 -4.64
C LEU A 509 27.43 -1.70 -5.84
N PRO A 510 27.81 -2.79 -6.52
CA PRO A 510 28.61 -2.70 -7.74
C PRO A 510 27.95 -1.78 -8.77
N GLY A 511 28.74 -0.86 -9.34
CA GLY A 511 28.29 0.11 -10.36
C GLY A 511 27.72 1.43 -9.80
N ARG A 512 27.36 1.48 -8.51
CA ARG A 512 27.01 2.71 -7.77
C ARG A 512 28.16 3.13 -6.87
N ASP A 513 28.67 2.18 -6.08
CA ASP A 513 29.73 2.43 -5.10
C ASP A 513 31.10 2.16 -5.71
N HIS A 514 32.06 2.97 -5.30
CA HIS A 514 33.47 2.84 -5.67
C HIS A 514 34.31 2.64 -4.42
N SER A 515 35.33 1.78 -4.51
CA SER A 515 36.27 1.56 -3.42
C SER A 515 37.65 1.53 -4.02
N TYR A 516 38.43 2.60 -3.80
CA TYR A 516 39.78 2.74 -4.34
C TYR A 516 40.65 1.51 -4.04
N LEU A 517 40.51 0.90 -2.86
CA LEU A 517 41.23 -0.31 -2.50
C LEU A 517 40.78 -1.53 -3.32
N LEU A 518 39.46 -1.79 -3.41
CA LEU A 518 38.94 -2.92 -4.17
C LEU A 518 39.17 -2.76 -5.67
N ASP A 519 39.03 -1.54 -6.18
CA ASP A 519 39.27 -1.20 -7.57
C ASP A 519 40.74 -1.43 -7.92
N ASN A 520 41.68 -0.99 -7.07
CA ASN A 520 43.12 -1.23 -7.28
C ASN A 520 43.49 -2.71 -7.15
N ILE A 521 42.93 -3.44 -6.18
CA ILE A 521 43.13 -4.89 -6.08
C ILE A 521 42.59 -5.58 -7.34
N GLY A 522 41.41 -5.19 -7.80
CA GLY A 522 40.81 -5.71 -9.04
C GLY A 522 41.71 -5.48 -10.25
N TRP A 523 42.19 -4.25 -10.45
CA TRP A 523 43.12 -3.93 -11.52
C TRP A 523 44.47 -4.66 -11.40
N MET A 524 44.98 -4.84 -10.18
CA MET A 524 46.19 -5.62 -9.94
C MET A 524 45.99 -7.09 -10.33
N VAL A 525 44.85 -7.69 -9.99
CA VAL A 525 44.52 -9.07 -10.39
C VAL A 525 44.40 -9.20 -11.91
N VAL A 526 43.77 -8.23 -12.58
CA VAL A 526 43.70 -8.18 -14.05
C VAL A 526 45.10 -8.13 -14.65
N LEU A 527 45.97 -7.27 -14.11
CA LEU A 527 47.35 -7.10 -14.59
C LEU A 527 48.19 -8.37 -14.38
N LEU A 528 48.08 -9.01 -13.20
CA LEU A 528 48.77 -10.27 -12.91
C LEU A 528 48.24 -11.42 -13.79
N SER A 529 46.93 -11.45 -14.06
CA SER A 529 46.33 -12.47 -14.94
C SER A 529 46.81 -12.29 -16.39
N LEU A 530 46.85 -11.06 -16.89
CA LEU A 530 47.41 -10.73 -18.20
C LEU A 530 48.88 -11.15 -18.29
N LEU A 531 49.68 -10.82 -17.27
CA LEU A 531 51.08 -11.22 -17.20
C LEU A 531 51.23 -12.75 -17.27
N GLY A 532 50.41 -13.49 -16.51
CA GLY A 532 50.39 -14.95 -16.54
C GLY A 532 50.06 -15.54 -17.91
N VAL A 533 49.05 -14.97 -18.60
CA VAL A 533 48.69 -15.37 -19.96
C VAL A 533 49.80 -15.09 -20.95
N LEU A 534 50.45 -13.91 -20.87
CA LEU A 534 51.57 -13.54 -21.72
C LEU A 534 52.80 -14.43 -21.49
N ILE A 535 53.13 -14.74 -20.23
CA ILE A 535 54.20 -15.67 -19.89
C ILE A 535 53.89 -17.06 -20.45
N HIS A 536 52.67 -17.57 -20.23
CA HIS A 536 52.27 -18.87 -20.76
C HIS A 536 52.33 -18.93 -22.29
N GLY A 537 51.78 -17.92 -22.97
CA GLY A 537 51.80 -17.79 -24.42
C GLY A 537 53.22 -17.66 -24.98
N GLY A 538 54.05 -16.82 -24.37
CA GLY A 538 55.45 -16.64 -24.72
C GLY A 538 56.26 -17.93 -24.56
N THR A 539 56.04 -18.67 -23.47
CA THR A 539 56.68 -19.96 -23.22
C THR A 539 56.29 -20.98 -24.28
N ARG A 540 55.01 -21.05 -24.66
CA ARG A 540 54.54 -21.92 -25.75
C ARG A 540 55.16 -21.55 -27.10
N ALA A 541 55.23 -20.26 -27.42
CA ALA A 541 55.85 -19.80 -28.66
C ALA A 541 57.36 -20.14 -28.69
N TYR A 542 58.08 -19.85 -27.62
CA TYR A 542 59.51 -20.16 -27.50
C TYR A 542 59.78 -21.66 -27.65
N LEU A 543 59.03 -22.52 -26.97
CA LEU A 543 59.15 -23.98 -27.10
C LEU A 543 58.80 -24.47 -28.52
N HIS A 544 57.82 -23.86 -29.20
CA HIS A 544 57.48 -24.19 -30.58
C HIS A 544 58.62 -23.85 -31.56
N PHE A 545 59.23 -22.67 -31.43
CA PHE A 545 60.36 -22.28 -32.27
C PHE A 545 61.61 -23.10 -31.99
N LYS A 546 61.84 -23.51 -30.74
CA LYS A 546 62.97 -24.38 -30.37
C LYS A 546 62.85 -25.81 -30.91
N HIS A 547 61.64 -26.30 -31.16
CA HIS A 547 61.39 -27.63 -31.74
C HIS A 547 61.38 -27.67 -33.28
N LYS A 548 61.35 -26.51 -33.95
CA LYS A 548 61.41 -26.39 -35.41
C LYS A 548 62.79 -25.97 -35.96
N GLY A 549 63.74 -25.65 -35.07
CA GLY A 549 65.12 -25.30 -35.39
C GLY A 549 66.07 -26.48 -35.31
#